data_AF-A0AAE7JCS9-F1
#
_entry.id   AF-A0AAE7JCS9-F1
#
_cell.length_a   1.000
_cell.length_b   1.000
_cell.length_c   1.000
_cell.angle_alpha   90.00
_cell.angle_beta   90.00
_cell.angle_gamma   90.00
#
_symmetry.space_group_name_H-M   'P 1'
#
loop_
_entity.id
_entity.type
_entity.pdbx_description
1 polymer ?
#
loop_
_entity_poly.entity_id
_entity_poly.type
_entity_poly.pdbx_seq_one_letter_code
_entity_poly.pdbx_strand_id
1 'polypeptide(L)'
;MADLLALSGQWGAREEDRTALAPLLPFPAVLEDSWLRRGIQRDAFLRELLQGLHQRRLIPLLAMLPRGWRLAPAALPEKLRGLGSLLEEGLVSPTLLAALADDLQHLLPAGDPDNAAGTTALSRWTARQVVNPEDGSRQALPQSLQQWQELAHQPAMEPTPWPPAKAGSMSAPNLRSLGAGLTWHNQGLAPLQPAHCRQANRLLAQVFNALSANRLPDAARGATAAAVEPFQFEGVVSTAALMALLRSRGWSARARVRSSVASFGLGASTAAEDGTWHQIPLALPYRTGLLRHGLEIESLLPHCCLELELQPPEAAEPVLLQYYQGSEGLNGWAAMNDLDRPWQNDRGNGTVAYPGPAFEAEHLDLALDLCDLMAAVHNSTAAAGQLRFGGYGALGFCIDSTALLEQALTGRSTLFPLTLGGIWRERLAQQLERLLNTGLSTASTSHGDEAVERYRDALQRLPQDLSLQGEAALRAEARLIRSLPTHSPFVCVRALNGEAAAETSLSDPL
;
A
#
# COMPACT_ATOMS: atom_id res chain seq x y z
N MET A 1 -20.73 -17.68 -12.31
CA MET A 1 -19.89 -17.15 -11.21
C MET A 1 -20.18 -15.67 -11.05
N ALA A 2 -20.19 -15.18 -9.82
CA ALA A 2 -20.50 -13.79 -9.49
C ALA A 2 -19.43 -12.83 -10.03
N ASP A 3 -19.82 -11.61 -10.38
CA ASP A 3 -18.89 -10.51 -10.63
C ASP A 3 -18.50 -9.86 -9.28
N LEU A 4 -17.26 -10.10 -8.83
CA LEU A 4 -16.78 -9.59 -7.55
C LEU A 4 -16.56 -8.07 -7.53
N LEU A 5 -16.48 -7.44 -8.71
CA LEU A 5 -16.35 -6.00 -8.86
C LEU A 5 -17.69 -5.32 -9.13
N ALA A 6 -18.80 -6.08 -9.08
CA ALA A 6 -20.14 -5.52 -9.21
C ALA A 6 -20.40 -4.47 -8.13
N LEU A 7 -20.94 -3.33 -8.56
CA LEU A 7 -21.35 -2.26 -7.67
C LEU A 7 -22.75 -2.53 -7.13
N SER A 8 -22.98 -2.24 -5.87
CA SER A 8 -24.28 -2.40 -5.22
C SER A 8 -25.25 -1.32 -5.71
N GLY A 9 -26.46 -1.72 -6.10
CA GLY A 9 -27.54 -0.78 -6.42
C GLY A 9 -28.00 0.07 -5.23
N GLN A 10 -27.59 -0.29 -4.01
CA GLN A 10 -27.82 0.50 -2.80
C GLN A 10 -26.70 1.52 -2.53
N TRP A 11 -25.63 1.57 -3.34
CA TRP A 11 -24.63 2.64 -3.23
C TRP A 11 -25.21 3.96 -3.74
N GLY A 12 -25.07 5.03 -2.96
CA GLY A 12 -25.74 6.31 -3.16
C GLY A 12 -27.05 6.46 -2.39
N ALA A 13 -27.48 5.43 -1.63
CA ALA A 13 -28.65 5.53 -0.77
C ALA A 13 -28.39 6.32 0.53
N ARG A 14 -27.11 6.49 0.88
CA ARG A 14 -26.64 7.21 2.07
C ARG A 14 -26.01 8.54 1.69
N GLU A 15 -26.20 9.56 2.52
CA GLU A 15 -25.54 10.86 2.34
C GLU A 15 -24.01 10.70 2.39
N GLU A 16 -23.53 9.78 3.24
CA GLU A 16 -22.11 9.48 3.42
C GLU A 16 -21.44 8.82 2.20
N ASP A 17 -22.23 8.35 1.22
CA ASP A 17 -21.72 7.80 -0.05
C ASP A 17 -21.18 8.89 -0.97
N ARG A 18 -21.64 10.13 -0.78
CA ARG A 18 -21.19 11.35 -1.48
C ARG A 18 -21.11 11.17 -3.00
N THR A 19 -22.08 10.49 -3.60
CA THR A 19 -22.13 10.20 -5.05
C THR A 19 -22.19 11.44 -5.93
N ALA A 20 -22.66 12.59 -5.39
CA ALA A 20 -22.60 13.87 -6.07
C ALA A 20 -21.16 14.38 -6.29
N LEU A 21 -20.23 14.04 -5.39
CA LEU A 21 -18.80 14.35 -5.55
C LEU A 21 -18.14 13.40 -6.54
N ALA A 22 -18.49 12.12 -6.47
CA ALA A 22 -17.84 11.07 -7.24
C ALA A 22 -18.86 10.01 -7.69
N PRO A 23 -19.54 10.24 -8.83
CA PRO A 23 -20.45 9.24 -9.38
C PRO A 23 -19.65 8.04 -9.88
N LEU A 24 -20.12 6.83 -9.57
CA LEU A 24 -19.42 5.58 -9.87
C LEU A 24 -20.01 4.90 -11.11
N LEU A 25 -19.15 4.38 -11.98
CA LEU A 25 -19.53 3.49 -13.07
C LEU A 25 -18.91 2.10 -12.87
N PRO A 26 -19.66 1.01 -13.10
CA PRO A 26 -19.09 -0.34 -13.07
C PRO A 26 -18.00 -0.50 -14.14
N PHE A 27 -16.87 -1.08 -13.75
CA PHE A 27 -15.75 -1.29 -14.66
C PHE A 27 -16.11 -2.11 -15.91
N PRO A 28 -16.88 -3.22 -15.83
CA PRO A 28 -17.33 -3.95 -17.03
C PRO A 28 -18.16 -3.09 -17.99
N ALA A 29 -19.08 -2.28 -17.47
CA ALA A 29 -19.95 -1.43 -18.28
C ALA A 29 -19.15 -0.40 -19.07
N VAL A 30 -18.14 0.22 -18.44
CA VAL A 30 -17.26 1.17 -19.14
C VAL A 30 -16.46 0.48 -20.24
N LEU A 31 -15.93 -0.71 -19.99
CA LEU A 31 -15.19 -1.44 -21.02
C LEU A 31 -16.09 -1.81 -22.22
N GLU A 32 -17.32 -2.23 -21.98
CA GLU A 32 -18.30 -2.55 -23.02
C GLU A 32 -18.76 -1.31 -23.82
N ASP A 33 -19.11 -0.22 -23.14
CA ASP A 33 -19.63 0.99 -23.78
C ASP A 33 -18.56 1.81 -24.51
N SER A 34 -17.34 1.87 -23.98
CA SER A 34 -16.27 2.67 -24.59
C SER A 34 -15.59 1.94 -25.75
N TRP A 35 -15.35 0.63 -25.67
CA TRP A 35 -14.52 -0.06 -26.68
C TRP A 35 -15.33 -0.84 -27.73
N LEU A 36 -16.37 -1.59 -27.33
CA LEU A 36 -17.15 -2.40 -28.28
C LEU A 36 -18.06 -1.54 -29.15
N ARG A 37 -18.73 -0.51 -28.58
CA ARG A 37 -19.61 0.38 -29.35
C ARG A 37 -18.87 1.35 -30.27
N ARG A 38 -17.57 1.59 -30.04
CA ARG A 38 -16.71 2.42 -30.91
C ARG A 38 -15.88 1.61 -31.91
N GLY A 39 -16.15 0.30 -32.05
CA GLY A 39 -15.56 -0.56 -33.08
C GLY A 39 -14.15 -1.06 -32.77
N ILE A 40 -13.65 -0.88 -31.56
CA ILE A 40 -12.33 -1.40 -31.16
C ILE A 40 -12.50 -2.83 -30.65
N GLN A 41 -11.86 -3.78 -31.33
CA GLN A 41 -11.87 -5.18 -30.93
C GLN A 41 -11.14 -5.38 -29.59
N ARG A 42 -11.64 -6.31 -28.76
CA ARG A 42 -11.05 -6.68 -27.45
C ARG A 42 -9.55 -6.95 -27.52
N ASP A 43 -9.09 -7.64 -28.57
CA ASP A 43 -7.68 -7.96 -28.78
C ASP A 43 -6.80 -6.73 -29.06
N ALA A 44 -7.38 -5.64 -29.58
CA ALA A 44 -6.67 -4.39 -29.78
C ALA A 44 -6.47 -3.65 -28.44
N PHE A 45 -7.52 -3.56 -27.61
CA PHE A 45 -7.43 -3.02 -26.25
C PHE A 45 -6.35 -3.71 -25.42
N LEU A 46 -6.38 -5.04 -25.39
CA LEU A 46 -5.46 -5.81 -24.57
C LEU A 46 -4.01 -5.70 -25.08
N ARG A 47 -3.80 -5.64 -26.40
CA ARG A 47 -2.48 -5.34 -27.00
C ARG A 47 -1.97 -3.96 -26.59
N GLU A 48 -2.82 -2.95 -26.53
CA GLU A 48 -2.46 -1.60 -26.11
C GLU A 48 -2.14 -1.54 -24.61
N LEU A 49 -2.94 -2.21 -23.77
CA LEU A 49 -2.64 -2.37 -22.35
C LEU A 49 -1.29 -3.08 -22.12
N LEU A 50 -1.05 -4.16 -22.87
CA LEU A 50 0.20 -4.93 -22.85
C LEU A 50 1.40 -4.09 -23.29
N GLN A 51 1.23 -3.16 -24.24
CA GLN A 51 2.27 -2.20 -24.58
C GLN A 51 2.61 -1.35 -23.37
N GLY A 52 1.65 -0.97 -22.52
CA GLY A 52 1.86 -0.20 -21.29
C GLY A 52 2.44 -0.98 -20.11
N LEU A 53 2.37 -2.31 -20.09
CA LEU A 53 2.82 -3.16 -18.95
C LEU A 53 4.32 -3.08 -18.62
N HIS A 54 5.14 -2.41 -19.42
CA HIS A 54 6.49 -2.03 -18.98
C HIS A 54 6.44 -1.11 -17.74
N GLN A 55 5.31 -0.43 -17.50
CA GLN A 55 5.05 0.32 -16.29
C GLN A 55 4.59 -0.63 -15.18
N ARG A 56 5.47 -0.84 -14.19
CA ARG A 56 5.26 -1.73 -13.03
C ARG A 56 3.89 -1.58 -12.36
N ARG A 57 3.35 -0.36 -12.31
CA ARG A 57 2.04 -0.04 -11.70
C ARG A 57 0.85 -0.63 -12.45
N LEU A 58 0.99 -1.00 -13.73
CA LEU A 58 -0.08 -1.57 -14.55
C LEU A 58 -0.14 -3.10 -14.48
N ILE A 59 0.85 -3.77 -13.86
CA ILE A 59 0.81 -5.24 -13.71
C ILE A 59 -0.40 -5.70 -12.88
N PRO A 60 -0.74 -5.07 -11.73
CA PRO A 60 -1.94 -5.43 -10.97
C PRO A 60 -3.24 -5.31 -11.77
N LEU A 61 -3.29 -4.43 -12.78
CA LEU A 61 -4.49 -4.21 -13.58
C LEU A 61 -4.92 -5.47 -14.32
N LEU A 62 -3.98 -6.35 -14.73
CA LEU A 62 -4.33 -7.63 -15.35
C LEU A 62 -5.19 -8.53 -14.45
N ALA A 63 -4.98 -8.46 -13.13
CA ALA A 63 -5.76 -9.22 -12.16
C ALA A 63 -7.07 -8.53 -11.77
N MET A 64 -7.17 -7.20 -11.99
CA MET A 64 -8.38 -6.41 -11.79
C MET A 64 -9.33 -6.43 -12.99
N LEU A 65 -8.88 -6.89 -14.17
CA LEU A 65 -9.74 -7.02 -15.35
C LEU A 65 -10.90 -7.99 -15.08
N PRO A 66 -12.13 -7.64 -15.49
CA PRO A 66 -13.27 -8.57 -15.45
C PRO A 66 -12.94 -9.84 -16.21
N ARG A 67 -13.47 -11.00 -15.77
CA ARG A 67 -13.13 -12.30 -16.37
C ARG A 67 -13.38 -12.35 -17.88
N GLY A 68 -14.49 -11.76 -18.33
CA GLY A 68 -14.85 -11.63 -19.76
C GLY A 68 -13.92 -10.72 -20.57
N TRP A 69 -12.96 -10.05 -19.93
CA TRP A 69 -11.96 -9.17 -20.55
C TRP A 69 -10.53 -9.71 -20.43
N ARG A 70 -10.28 -10.80 -19.68
CA ARG A 70 -8.94 -11.42 -19.56
C ARG A 70 -8.55 -12.14 -20.84
N LEU A 71 -7.33 -11.98 -21.35
CA LEU A 71 -6.89 -12.67 -22.56
C LEU A 71 -6.76 -14.17 -22.35
N ALA A 72 -7.07 -14.95 -23.39
CA ALA A 72 -6.53 -16.30 -23.50
C ALA A 72 -4.98 -16.21 -23.53
N PRO A 73 -4.24 -17.08 -22.84
CA PRO A 73 -2.80 -17.04 -22.69
C PRO A 73 -2.07 -16.99 -24.02
N ALA A 74 -2.59 -17.67 -25.04
CA ALA A 74 -2.05 -17.67 -26.39
C ALA A 74 -1.98 -16.27 -27.03
N ALA A 75 -2.86 -15.35 -26.62
CA ALA A 75 -2.93 -13.98 -27.11
C ALA A 75 -2.02 -12.99 -26.36
N LEU A 76 -1.37 -13.42 -25.27
CA LEU A 76 -0.37 -12.60 -24.58
C LEU A 76 1.01 -12.71 -25.27
N PRO A 77 1.89 -11.69 -25.11
CA PRO A 77 3.29 -11.79 -25.48
C PRO A 77 3.90 -13.04 -24.84
N GLU A 78 4.80 -13.74 -25.53
CA GLU A 78 5.37 -15.02 -25.09
C GLU A 78 5.80 -15.02 -23.61
N LYS A 79 6.49 -13.95 -23.20
CA LYS A 79 6.97 -13.71 -21.82
C LYS A 79 5.87 -13.60 -20.75
N LEU A 80 4.63 -13.32 -21.13
CA LEU A 80 3.47 -13.16 -20.24
C LEU A 80 2.47 -14.30 -20.37
N ARG A 81 2.64 -15.24 -21.32
CA ARG A 81 1.70 -16.34 -21.53
C ARG A 81 1.56 -17.21 -20.28
N GLY A 82 2.67 -17.50 -19.60
CA GLY A 82 2.64 -18.24 -18.33
C GLY A 82 1.80 -17.55 -17.24
N LEU A 83 1.94 -16.22 -17.09
CA LEU A 83 1.12 -15.43 -16.18
C LEU A 83 -0.35 -15.41 -16.62
N GLY A 84 -0.59 -15.31 -17.93
CA GLY A 84 -1.92 -15.41 -18.51
C GLY A 84 -2.62 -16.71 -18.21
N SER A 85 -1.92 -17.84 -18.35
CA SER A 85 -2.48 -19.17 -18.06
C SER A 85 -2.89 -19.29 -16.60
N LEU A 86 -2.14 -18.67 -15.68
CA LEU A 86 -2.49 -18.62 -14.26
C LEU A 86 -3.71 -17.72 -13.98
N LEU A 87 -3.91 -16.65 -14.78
CA LEU A 87 -4.97 -15.65 -14.57
C LEU A 87 -6.25 -15.88 -15.40
N GLU A 88 -6.18 -16.70 -16.45
CA GLU A 88 -7.28 -17.04 -17.36
C GLU A 88 -8.38 -17.82 -16.61
N GLU A 89 -7.98 -18.79 -15.80
CA GLU A 89 -8.92 -19.74 -15.19
C GLU A 89 -9.29 -19.40 -13.73
N GLY A 90 -8.62 -18.44 -13.06
CA GLY A 90 -8.82 -18.22 -11.63
C GLY A 90 -8.54 -16.82 -11.09
N LEU A 91 -8.99 -16.61 -9.85
CA LEU A 91 -8.53 -15.54 -8.99
C LEU A 91 -7.26 -16.00 -8.27
N VAL A 92 -6.40 -15.04 -7.91
CA VAL A 92 -5.18 -15.35 -7.14
C VAL A 92 -5.58 -15.81 -5.73
N SER A 93 -4.92 -16.83 -5.19
CA SER A 93 -5.05 -17.25 -3.79
C SER A 93 -3.86 -16.76 -2.95
N PRO A 94 -3.96 -16.73 -1.60
CA PRO A 94 -2.81 -16.45 -0.74
C PRO A 94 -1.59 -17.32 -1.05
N THR A 95 -1.80 -18.61 -1.32
CA THR A 95 -0.73 -19.55 -1.69
C THR A 95 -0.06 -19.16 -3.01
N LEU A 96 -0.83 -18.77 -4.03
CA LEU A 96 -0.28 -18.33 -5.31
C LEU A 96 0.43 -16.97 -5.17
N LEU A 97 -0.12 -16.04 -4.38
CA LEU A 97 0.55 -14.76 -4.07
C LEU A 97 1.92 -14.99 -3.43
N ALA A 98 2.00 -15.89 -2.45
CA ALA A 98 3.26 -16.21 -1.77
C ALA A 98 4.27 -16.88 -2.71
N ALA A 99 3.84 -17.85 -3.52
CA ALA A 99 4.70 -18.51 -4.50
C ALA A 99 5.24 -17.52 -5.54
N LEU A 100 4.37 -16.68 -6.10
CA LEU A 100 4.77 -15.64 -7.04
C LEU A 100 5.74 -14.64 -6.40
N ALA A 101 5.49 -14.24 -5.16
CA ALA A 101 6.35 -13.30 -4.44
C ALA A 101 7.77 -13.82 -4.20
N ASP A 102 7.91 -15.11 -3.90
CA ASP A 102 9.19 -15.78 -3.74
C ASP A 102 9.94 -15.88 -5.07
N ASP A 103 9.26 -16.38 -6.12
CA ASP A 103 9.85 -16.59 -7.43
C ASP A 103 10.09 -15.29 -8.22
N LEU A 104 9.37 -14.20 -7.93
CA LEU A 104 9.53 -12.91 -8.61
C LEU A 104 10.98 -12.40 -8.56
N GLN A 105 11.71 -12.75 -7.51
CA GLN A 105 13.12 -12.40 -7.33
C GLN A 105 14.02 -13.07 -8.39
N HIS A 106 13.60 -14.21 -8.91
CA HIS A 106 14.33 -15.07 -9.84
C HIS A 106 13.83 -14.96 -11.28
N LEU A 107 12.56 -14.60 -11.47
CA LEU A 107 11.90 -14.57 -12.80
C LEU A 107 12.15 -13.28 -13.61
N LEU A 108 12.47 -12.16 -12.97
CA LEU A 108 12.69 -10.89 -13.67
C LEU A 108 14.17 -10.71 -14.07
N PRO A 109 14.49 -10.45 -15.36
CA PRO A 109 15.87 -10.33 -15.83
C PRO A 109 16.64 -9.25 -15.08
N ALA A 110 17.90 -9.54 -14.75
CA ALA A 110 18.84 -8.64 -14.07
C ALA A 110 19.21 -7.44 -14.97
N GLY A 111 18.31 -6.46 -15.06
CA GLY A 111 18.54 -5.29 -15.92
C GLY A 111 17.33 -4.40 -16.13
N ASP A 112 16.33 -4.46 -15.24
CA ASP A 112 15.21 -3.52 -15.32
C ASP A 112 15.74 -2.07 -15.22
N PRO A 113 15.49 -1.20 -16.21
CA PRO A 113 15.96 0.19 -16.21
C PRO A 113 15.51 1.01 -15.00
N ASP A 114 14.46 0.61 -14.28
CA ASP A 114 14.08 1.26 -13.02
C ASP A 114 14.89 0.74 -11.80
N ASN A 115 15.57 -0.41 -11.91
CA ASN A 115 16.66 -0.82 -11.01
C ASN A 115 18.02 -0.25 -11.45
N ALA A 116 18.15 0.25 -12.68
CA ALA A 116 19.40 0.83 -13.17
C ALA A 116 19.79 2.13 -12.45
N ALA A 117 18.89 2.74 -11.67
CA ALA A 117 19.20 3.88 -10.81
C ALA A 117 20.00 3.52 -9.53
N GLY A 118 20.31 2.24 -9.29
CA GLY A 118 21.17 1.82 -8.17
C GLY A 118 20.62 2.14 -6.77
N THR A 119 19.34 2.49 -6.66
CA THR A 119 18.72 2.93 -5.40
C THR A 119 18.11 1.74 -4.67
N THR A 120 18.76 1.27 -3.61
CA THR A 120 18.31 0.15 -2.76
C THR A 120 17.21 0.61 -1.79
N ALA A 121 16.49 -0.34 -1.17
CA ALA A 121 15.53 -0.02 -0.10
C ALA A 121 16.21 0.76 1.04
N LEU A 122 17.43 0.33 1.40
CA LEU A 122 18.26 0.97 2.40
C LEU A 122 18.61 2.42 2.00
N SER A 123 19.01 2.69 0.76
CA SER A 123 19.34 4.06 0.34
C SER A 123 18.12 4.97 0.22
N ARG A 124 16.92 4.42 -0.01
CA ARG A 124 15.66 5.19 0.07
C ARG A 124 15.34 5.56 1.51
N TRP A 125 15.45 4.59 2.42
CA TRP A 125 15.18 4.80 3.83
C TRP A 125 16.13 5.81 4.48
N THR A 126 17.42 5.72 4.18
CA THR A 126 18.47 6.62 4.73
C THR A 126 18.58 7.97 4.00
N ALA A 127 17.74 8.22 2.99
CA ALA A 127 17.84 9.42 2.17
C ALA A 127 17.66 10.69 3.00
N ARG A 128 18.54 11.69 2.77
CA ARG A 128 18.45 13.03 3.37
C ARG A 128 17.79 14.05 2.44
N GLN A 129 17.05 13.56 1.46
CA GLN A 129 16.36 14.36 0.46
C GLN A 129 15.03 13.70 0.13
N VAL A 130 14.02 14.51 -0.16
CA VAL A 130 12.76 14.07 -0.75
C VAL A 130 12.83 14.36 -2.25
N VAL A 131 12.42 13.39 -3.06
CA VAL A 131 12.22 13.58 -4.50
C VAL A 131 10.78 14.01 -4.72
N ASN A 132 10.57 15.17 -5.34
CA ASN A 132 9.25 15.57 -5.78
C ASN A 132 8.81 14.64 -6.92
N PRO A 133 7.69 13.90 -6.76
CA PRO A 133 7.26 12.95 -7.77
C PRO A 133 6.82 13.61 -9.08
N GLU A 134 6.47 14.91 -9.07
CA GLU A 134 5.92 15.61 -10.25
C GLU A 134 7.01 16.08 -11.24
N ASP A 135 8.14 16.58 -10.73
CA ASP A 135 9.23 17.14 -11.55
C ASP A 135 10.59 16.43 -11.35
N GLY A 136 10.67 15.50 -10.40
CA GLY A 136 11.91 14.81 -10.04
C GLY A 136 12.92 15.67 -9.28
N SER A 137 12.55 16.90 -8.90
CA SER A 137 13.42 17.79 -8.12
C SER A 137 13.73 17.19 -6.76
N ARG A 138 14.91 17.51 -6.22
CA ARG A 138 15.38 17.01 -4.94
C ARG A 138 15.40 18.13 -3.93
N GLN A 139 14.70 17.93 -2.83
CA GLN A 139 14.63 18.86 -1.72
C GLN A 139 15.33 18.25 -0.50
N ALA A 140 16.27 18.98 0.10
CA ALA A 140 16.92 18.55 1.33
C ALA A 140 15.89 18.44 2.47
N LEU A 141 16.12 17.52 3.41
CA LEU A 141 15.26 17.43 4.59
C LEU A 141 15.38 18.67 5.47
N PRO A 142 14.27 19.12 6.07
CA PRO A 142 14.32 20.16 7.07
C PRO A 142 15.09 19.66 8.30
N GLN A 143 15.69 20.60 9.03
CA GLN A 143 16.39 20.37 10.30
C GLN A 143 15.60 20.91 11.50
N SER A 144 14.47 21.60 11.28
CA SER A 144 13.58 22.14 12.32
C SER A 144 12.12 22.14 11.86
N LEU A 145 11.17 22.22 12.79
CA LEU A 145 9.74 22.42 12.55
C LEU A 145 9.48 23.72 11.81
N GLN A 146 10.21 24.79 12.12
CA GLN A 146 10.11 26.05 11.40
C GLN A 146 10.49 25.85 9.92
N GLN A 147 11.65 25.26 9.64
CA GLN A 147 12.08 24.99 8.27
C GLN A 147 11.12 24.02 7.58
N TRP A 148 10.63 23.01 8.28
CA TRP A 148 9.62 22.08 7.76
C TRP A 148 8.35 22.81 7.30
N GLN A 149 7.83 23.74 8.11
CA GLN A 149 6.69 24.57 7.75
C GLN A 149 6.99 25.48 6.55
N GLU A 150 8.15 26.16 6.54
CA GLU A 150 8.57 27.02 5.43
C GLU A 150 8.66 26.23 4.12
N LEU A 151 9.31 25.07 4.14
CA LEU A 151 9.44 24.16 2.99
C LEU A 151 8.10 23.58 2.54
N ALA A 152 7.16 23.36 3.45
CA ALA A 152 5.82 22.88 3.11
C ALA A 152 4.99 23.93 2.36
N HIS A 153 5.20 25.22 2.65
CA HIS A 153 4.50 26.34 2.02
C HIS A 153 5.20 26.87 0.77
N GLN A 154 6.38 26.34 0.43
CA GLN A 154 7.00 26.68 -0.84
C GLN A 154 6.06 26.31 -1.99
N PRO A 155 5.84 27.21 -2.95
CA PRO A 155 5.00 26.91 -4.09
C PRO A 155 5.62 25.73 -4.84
N ALA A 156 5.00 24.56 -4.71
CA ALA A 156 5.19 23.51 -5.68
C ALA A 156 4.75 24.06 -7.03
N MET A 157 5.52 23.86 -8.09
CA MET A 157 4.98 24.05 -9.43
C MET A 157 3.67 23.26 -9.53
N GLU A 158 2.64 23.87 -10.11
CA GLU A 158 1.36 23.19 -10.29
C GLU A 158 1.59 21.80 -10.92
N PRO A 159 0.89 20.76 -10.45
CA PRO A 159 1.09 19.41 -10.94
C PRO A 159 1.02 19.39 -12.46
N THR A 160 2.11 19.01 -13.11
CA THR A 160 1.98 18.52 -14.47
C THR A 160 1.17 17.23 -14.40
N PRO A 161 0.15 17.03 -15.26
CA PRO A 161 -0.67 15.84 -15.19
C PRO A 161 0.21 14.58 -15.21
N TRP A 162 0.03 13.70 -14.23
CA TRP A 162 0.80 12.47 -14.09
C TRP A 162 0.69 11.61 -15.37
N PRO A 163 1.73 10.86 -15.78
CA PRO A 163 3.04 10.69 -15.15
C PRO A 163 3.97 11.90 -15.35
N PRO A 164 5.01 12.07 -14.51
CA PRO A 164 6.11 12.99 -14.80
C PRO A 164 6.68 12.60 -16.16
N ALA A 165 6.75 13.55 -17.08
CA ALA A 165 7.53 13.35 -18.29
C ALA A 165 8.99 13.18 -17.85
N LYS A 166 9.51 11.94 -17.81
CA LYS A 166 10.97 11.74 -17.71
C LYS A 166 11.60 12.52 -18.87
N ALA A 167 12.39 13.53 -18.56
CA ALA A 167 13.29 14.15 -19.52
C ALA A 167 14.18 13.04 -20.11
N GLY A 168 14.01 12.74 -21.39
CA GLY A 168 14.87 11.83 -22.16
C GLY A 168 14.34 10.41 -22.41
N SER A 169 13.17 10.02 -21.91
CA SER A 169 12.50 8.81 -22.42
C SER A 169 11.50 9.25 -23.48
N MET A 170 11.51 8.64 -24.66
CA MET A 170 10.46 8.81 -25.66
C MET A 170 9.11 8.43 -25.02
N SER A 171 8.46 9.42 -24.39
CA SER A 171 7.14 9.29 -23.83
C SER A 171 6.20 9.03 -24.99
N ALA A 172 5.69 7.81 -25.09
CA ALA A 172 4.51 7.57 -25.87
C ALA A 172 3.37 8.36 -25.18
N PRO A 173 2.75 9.36 -25.82
CA PRO A 173 1.55 10.03 -25.31
C PRO A 173 0.32 9.11 -25.18
N ASN A 174 0.49 7.79 -25.40
CA ASN A 174 -0.59 6.85 -25.70
C ASN A 174 -1.36 6.31 -24.48
N LEU A 175 -0.82 6.40 -23.25
CA LEU A 175 -1.52 5.88 -22.07
C LEU A 175 -2.62 6.80 -21.52
N ARG A 176 -2.56 8.11 -21.84
CA ARG A 176 -3.64 9.07 -21.50
C ARG A 176 -4.90 8.85 -22.35
N SER A 177 -4.80 8.09 -23.43
CA SER A 177 -5.89 7.85 -24.38
C SER A 177 -5.98 6.37 -24.79
N LEU A 178 -5.81 5.45 -23.83
CA LEU A 178 -6.26 4.06 -24.02
C LEU A 178 -7.79 4.10 -24.14
N GLY A 179 -8.26 4.30 -25.37
CA GLY A 179 -9.65 4.21 -25.81
C GLY A 179 -10.57 5.34 -25.37
N ALA A 180 -11.36 5.82 -26.33
CA ALA A 180 -12.79 6.09 -26.20
C ALA A 180 -13.37 6.80 -24.93
N GLY A 181 -12.56 7.53 -24.15
CA GLY A 181 -12.98 8.23 -22.95
C GLY A 181 -12.57 7.60 -21.61
N LEU A 182 -11.88 6.45 -21.57
CA LEU A 182 -11.33 5.87 -20.33
C LEU A 182 -9.94 6.45 -20.04
N THR A 183 -9.76 6.99 -18.83
CA THR A 183 -8.46 7.51 -18.35
C THR A 183 -8.00 6.66 -17.16
N TRP A 184 -6.77 6.11 -17.23
CA TRP A 184 -6.13 5.39 -16.11
C TRP A 184 -5.58 6.34 -15.04
N HIS A 185 -6.46 7.18 -14.51
CA HIS A 185 -6.16 8.17 -13.49
C HIS A 185 -7.41 8.47 -12.66
N ASN A 186 -7.24 9.11 -11.51
CA ASN A 186 -8.35 9.59 -10.68
C ASN A 186 -8.75 11.02 -11.08
N GLN A 187 -9.11 11.25 -12.35
CA GLN A 187 -9.50 12.60 -12.80
C GLN A 187 -10.79 13.03 -12.11
N GLY A 188 -10.91 14.33 -11.81
CA GLY A 188 -12.11 14.88 -11.18
C GLY A 188 -12.18 14.72 -9.66
N LEU A 189 -11.19 14.06 -9.04
CA LEU A 189 -11.09 13.98 -7.58
C LEU A 189 -10.13 15.01 -7.02
N ALA A 190 -10.52 15.63 -5.91
CA ALA A 190 -9.66 16.53 -5.15
C ALA A 190 -8.81 15.76 -4.13
N PRO A 191 -7.61 16.25 -3.77
CA PRO A 191 -6.89 15.73 -2.61
C PRO A 191 -7.62 16.05 -1.29
N LEU A 192 -7.58 15.16 -0.29
CA LEU A 192 -8.22 15.39 1.02
C LEU A 192 -7.58 16.55 1.79
N GLN A 193 -6.26 16.73 1.65
CA GLN A 193 -5.55 17.84 2.28
C GLN A 193 -4.99 18.81 1.23
N PRO A 194 -4.90 20.12 1.54
CA PRO A 194 -4.25 21.11 0.69
C PRO A 194 -2.81 20.75 0.31
N ALA A 195 -2.28 21.37 -0.76
CA ALA A 195 -0.96 21.04 -1.30
C ALA A 195 0.18 21.17 -0.27
N HIS A 196 0.14 22.22 0.57
CA HIS A 196 1.14 22.44 1.60
C HIS A 196 1.12 21.34 2.67
N CYS A 197 -0.04 20.88 3.12
CA CYS A 197 -0.16 19.73 4.03
C CYS A 197 0.41 18.46 3.40
N ARG A 198 0.11 18.19 2.12
CA ARG A 198 0.64 17.02 1.42
C ARG A 198 2.16 17.07 1.25
N GLN A 199 2.73 18.27 1.11
CA GLN A 199 4.19 18.46 1.13
C GLN A 199 4.74 18.26 2.55
N ALA A 200 4.06 18.81 3.57
CA ALA A 200 4.41 18.64 4.97
C ALA A 200 4.48 17.15 5.36
N ASN A 201 3.48 16.36 4.97
CA ASN A 201 3.44 14.90 5.18
C ASN A 201 4.64 14.20 4.51
N ARG A 202 5.00 14.58 3.27
CA ARG A 202 6.14 13.99 2.53
C ARG A 202 7.46 14.27 3.22
N LEU A 203 7.68 15.51 3.64
CA LEU A 203 8.89 15.91 4.35
C LEU A 203 8.98 15.19 5.70
N LEU A 204 7.89 15.17 6.48
CA LEU A 204 7.92 14.56 7.80
C LEU A 204 8.03 13.03 7.76
N ALA A 205 7.41 12.36 6.78
CA ALA A 205 7.63 10.92 6.56
C ALA A 205 9.13 10.59 6.39
N GLN A 206 9.83 11.37 5.57
CA GLN A 206 11.26 11.14 5.35
C GLN A 206 12.13 11.59 6.53
N VAL A 207 11.72 12.60 7.31
CA VAL A 207 12.35 12.94 8.60
C VAL A 207 12.26 11.75 9.57
N PHE A 208 11.09 11.12 9.70
CA PHE A 208 10.93 9.92 10.53
C PHE A 208 11.85 8.78 10.04
N ASN A 209 11.88 8.51 8.73
CA ASN A 209 12.79 7.51 8.16
C ASN A 209 14.27 7.82 8.44
N ALA A 210 14.70 9.07 8.27
CA ALA A 210 16.09 9.47 8.47
C ALA A 210 16.51 9.42 9.95
N LEU A 211 15.63 9.81 10.88
CA LEU A 211 15.85 9.66 12.33
C LEU A 211 15.92 8.18 12.72
N SER A 212 15.00 7.37 12.19
CA SER A 212 14.95 5.92 12.40
C SER A 212 16.25 5.24 11.94
N ALA A 213 16.77 5.65 10.78
CA ALA A 213 18.02 5.17 10.21
C ALA A 213 19.26 5.46 11.07
N ASN A 214 19.20 6.40 12.01
CA ASN A 214 20.33 6.65 12.93
C ASN A 214 20.63 5.46 13.86
N ARG A 215 19.70 4.51 13.98
CA ARG A 215 19.91 3.28 14.75
C ARG A 215 20.91 2.34 14.09
N LEU A 216 21.11 2.45 12.77
CA LEU A 216 22.03 1.58 12.04
C LEU A 216 23.49 1.85 12.43
N PRO A 217 24.33 0.79 12.48
CA PRO A 217 25.77 0.95 12.56
C PRO A 217 26.34 1.80 11.41
N ASP A 218 27.42 2.54 11.65
CA ASP A 218 28.08 3.38 10.62
C ASP A 218 28.40 2.61 9.34
N ALA A 219 28.89 1.37 9.48
CA ALA A 219 29.20 0.48 8.36
C ALA A 219 27.96 0.13 7.52
N ALA A 220 26.77 0.07 8.13
CA ALA A 220 25.51 -0.27 7.48
C ALA A 220 24.81 0.95 6.87
N ARG A 221 25.16 2.19 7.24
CA ARG A 221 24.55 3.43 6.72
C ARG A 221 24.99 3.80 5.30
N GLY A 222 25.85 3.00 4.65
CA GLY A 222 26.27 3.20 3.26
C GLY A 222 27.16 4.44 3.07
N ALA A 223 28.23 4.52 3.86
CA ALA A 223 29.06 5.72 4.01
C ALA A 223 29.63 6.28 2.68
N THR A 224 29.09 7.43 2.28
CA THR A 224 29.92 8.53 1.74
C THR A 224 30.29 9.46 2.90
N ALA A 225 31.35 10.27 2.79
CA ALA A 225 31.87 11.08 3.90
C ALA A 225 30.86 12.04 4.58
N ALA A 226 29.73 12.37 3.93
CA ALA A 226 28.63 13.16 4.49
C ALA A 226 27.59 12.35 5.30
N ALA A 227 27.71 11.02 5.34
CA ALA A 227 26.78 10.09 6.00
C ALA A 227 27.27 9.60 7.37
N VAL A 228 28.38 10.14 7.88
CA VAL A 228 28.99 9.74 9.17
C VAL A 228 28.25 10.34 10.37
N GLU A 229 27.76 11.58 10.26
CA GLU A 229 27.03 12.22 11.36
C GLU A 229 25.55 11.79 11.36
N PRO A 230 24.96 11.44 12.52
CA PRO A 230 23.53 11.17 12.62
C PRO A 230 22.68 12.32 12.08
N PHE A 231 21.59 12.00 11.38
CA PHE A 231 20.62 13.02 10.97
C PHE A 231 19.97 13.64 12.20
N GLN A 232 19.76 14.95 12.20
CA GLN A 232 19.12 15.67 13.30
C GLN A 232 17.92 16.46 12.79
N PHE A 233 16.88 16.52 13.62
CA PHE A 233 15.71 17.37 13.42
C PHE A 233 15.34 17.97 14.77
N GLU A 234 15.20 19.28 14.87
CA GLU A 234 15.02 19.99 16.15
C GLU A 234 16.12 19.65 17.19
N GLY A 235 17.34 19.34 16.73
CA GLY A 235 18.44 18.92 17.58
C GLY A 235 18.30 17.53 18.20
N VAL A 236 17.25 16.77 17.87
CA VAL A 236 17.08 15.37 18.30
C VAL A 236 17.51 14.39 17.20
N VAL A 237 17.90 13.18 17.61
CA VAL A 237 18.51 12.15 16.75
C VAL A 237 17.69 10.86 16.64
N SER A 238 16.54 10.77 17.31
CA SER A 238 15.64 9.61 17.24
C SER A 238 14.18 10.02 17.11
N THR A 239 13.36 9.13 16.55
CA THR A 239 11.90 9.28 16.46
C THR A 239 11.28 9.41 17.85
N ALA A 240 11.71 8.59 18.83
CA ALA A 240 11.27 8.67 20.22
C ALA A 240 11.53 10.05 20.84
N ALA A 241 12.72 10.62 20.63
CA ALA A 241 13.05 11.96 21.11
C ALA A 241 12.23 13.04 20.39
N LEU A 242 11.97 12.87 19.09
CA LEU A 242 11.09 13.78 18.34
C LEU A 242 9.67 13.73 18.90
N MET A 243 9.12 12.56 19.17
CA MET A 243 7.78 12.42 19.74
C MET A 243 7.66 13.04 21.13
N ALA A 244 8.66 12.84 21.99
CA ALA A 244 8.74 13.50 23.29
C ALA A 244 8.78 15.03 23.14
N LEU A 245 9.54 15.54 22.18
CA LEU A 245 9.60 16.96 21.87
C LEU A 245 8.24 17.49 21.37
N LEU A 246 7.60 16.82 20.41
CA LEU A 246 6.29 17.22 19.88
C LEU A 246 5.23 17.26 20.99
N ARG A 247 5.17 16.23 21.86
CA ARG A 247 4.28 16.20 23.02
C ARG A 247 4.55 17.33 24.00
N SER A 248 5.82 17.64 24.30
CA SER A 248 6.16 18.76 25.18
C SER A 248 5.79 20.13 24.59
N ARG A 249 5.64 20.21 23.26
CA ARG A 249 5.09 21.37 22.53
C ARG A 249 3.56 21.32 22.33
N GLY A 250 2.86 20.40 22.99
CA GLY A 250 1.39 20.33 22.98
C GLY A 250 0.78 19.62 21.77
N TRP A 251 1.57 18.88 20.99
CA TRP A 251 1.02 18.05 19.92
C TRP A 251 0.33 16.81 20.49
N SER A 252 -0.80 16.42 19.90
CA SER A 252 -1.40 15.11 20.15
C SER A 252 -1.04 14.13 19.03
N ALA A 253 -0.83 12.86 19.39
CA ALA A 253 -0.44 11.83 18.45
C ALA A 253 -1.22 10.54 18.72
N ARG A 254 -1.71 9.93 17.65
CA ARG A 254 -2.39 8.63 17.70
C ARG A 254 -2.03 7.82 16.47
N ALA A 255 -1.92 6.51 16.64
CA ALA A 255 -1.76 5.59 15.53
C ALA A 255 -2.84 4.51 15.52
N ARG A 256 -3.19 4.00 14.34
CA ARG A 256 -4.20 2.95 14.19
C ARG A 256 -3.82 2.02 13.06
N VAL A 257 -4.12 0.74 13.21
CA VAL A 257 -4.10 -0.17 12.06
C VAL A 257 -5.25 0.23 11.14
N ARG A 258 -4.91 0.46 9.86
CA ARG A 258 -5.86 0.80 8.80
C ARG A 258 -5.92 -0.37 7.81
N SER A 259 -7.12 -0.70 7.35
CA SER A 259 -7.37 -1.63 6.24
C SER A 259 -8.39 -1.03 5.28
N SER A 260 -8.07 -0.97 3.99
CA SER A 260 -9.00 -0.55 2.93
C SER A 260 -8.83 -1.43 1.70
N VAL A 261 -9.75 -1.35 0.73
CA VAL A 261 -9.64 -2.15 -0.50
C VAL A 261 -8.40 -1.72 -1.30
N ALA A 262 -7.56 -2.67 -1.68
CA ALA A 262 -6.34 -2.40 -2.43
C ALA A 262 -6.65 -2.07 -3.91
N SER A 263 -6.19 -0.90 -4.35
CA SER A 263 -6.12 -0.53 -5.77
C SER A 263 -4.70 -0.35 -6.29
N PHE A 264 -3.66 -0.61 -5.48
CA PHE A 264 -2.24 -0.39 -5.84
C PHE A 264 -1.95 1.04 -6.32
N GLY A 265 -2.71 2.02 -5.83
CA GLY A 265 -2.61 3.41 -6.28
C GLY A 265 -3.16 3.66 -7.70
N LEU A 266 -3.76 2.65 -8.33
CA LEU A 266 -4.47 2.81 -9.58
C LEU A 266 -5.78 3.56 -9.36
N GLY A 267 -6.14 4.31 -10.39
CA GLY A 267 -7.42 5.00 -10.53
C GLY A 267 -7.87 4.87 -11.98
N ALA A 268 -9.18 4.93 -12.17
CA ALA A 268 -9.77 4.97 -13.49
C ALA A 268 -10.98 5.92 -13.48
N SER A 269 -11.11 6.71 -14.53
CA SER A 269 -12.18 7.71 -14.66
C SER A 269 -12.58 7.90 -16.11
N THR A 270 -13.80 8.39 -16.34
CA THR A 270 -14.30 8.76 -17.66
C THR A 270 -15.08 10.06 -17.60
N ALA A 271 -14.96 10.89 -18.63
CA ALA A 271 -15.70 12.14 -18.71
C ALA A 271 -17.07 11.89 -19.35
N ALA A 272 -18.14 12.41 -18.75
CA ALA A 272 -19.45 12.49 -19.36
C ALA A 272 -19.55 13.68 -20.33
N GLU A 273 -20.61 13.69 -21.14
CA GLU A 273 -20.84 14.73 -22.17
C GLU A 273 -21.03 16.13 -21.56
N ASP A 274 -21.51 16.21 -20.32
CA ASP A 274 -21.69 17.44 -19.55
C ASP A 274 -20.39 17.94 -18.89
N GLY A 275 -19.27 17.22 -19.05
CA GLY A 275 -17.98 17.53 -18.44
C GLY A 275 -17.76 16.94 -17.05
N THR A 276 -18.75 16.24 -16.48
CA THR A 276 -18.63 15.59 -15.17
C THR A 276 -17.74 14.35 -15.25
N TRP A 277 -16.84 14.18 -14.29
CA TRP A 277 -15.99 13.00 -14.20
C TRP A 277 -16.65 11.87 -13.40
N HIS A 278 -16.87 10.74 -14.06
CA HIS A 278 -17.27 9.50 -13.42
C HIS A 278 -16.04 8.70 -13.01
N GLN A 279 -16.12 8.09 -11.83
CA GLN A 279 -15.06 7.27 -11.26
C GLN A 279 -15.36 5.80 -11.49
N ILE A 280 -14.31 5.01 -11.67
CA ILE A 280 -14.41 3.58 -11.91
C ILE A 280 -13.67 2.88 -10.77
N PRO A 281 -14.41 2.34 -9.78
CA PRO A 281 -13.80 1.64 -8.66
C PRO A 281 -12.97 0.45 -9.13
N LEU A 282 -11.70 0.43 -8.74
CA LEU A 282 -10.78 -0.68 -9.00
C LEU A 282 -10.43 -1.38 -7.69
N ALA A 283 -10.48 -2.70 -7.71
CA ALA A 283 -10.09 -3.55 -6.59
C ALA A 283 -9.47 -4.85 -7.12
N LEU A 284 -8.63 -5.49 -6.31
CA LEU A 284 -8.05 -6.77 -6.65
C LEU A 284 -8.89 -7.92 -6.06
N PRO A 285 -9.69 -8.65 -6.87
CA PRO A 285 -10.41 -9.82 -6.39
C PRO A 285 -9.46 -10.99 -6.16
N TYR A 286 -9.71 -11.77 -5.11
CA TYR A 286 -8.91 -12.93 -4.75
C TYR A 286 -9.77 -14.03 -4.12
N ARG A 287 -9.27 -15.26 -4.21
CA ARG A 287 -9.82 -16.43 -3.52
C ARG A 287 -9.18 -16.55 -2.15
N THR A 288 -9.95 -16.78 -1.10
CA THR A 288 -9.41 -16.74 0.27
C THR A 288 -8.81 -18.08 0.72
N GLY A 289 -9.15 -19.21 0.08
CA GLY A 289 -8.85 -20.55 0.59
C GLY A 289 -9.70 -20.97 1.80
N LEU A 290 -10.69 -20.16 2.20
CA LEU A 290 -11.61 -20.44 3.30
C LEU A 290 -12.94 -20.94 2.76
N LEU A 291 -13.61 -21.84 3.50
CA LEU A 291 -14.94 -22.34 3.12
C LEU A 291 -16.02 -21.76 4.03
N ARG A 292 -17.14 -21.33 3.45
CA ARG A 292 -18.39 -21.01 4.14
C ARG A 292 -19.53 -21.74 3.44
N HIS A 293 -20.26 -22.57 4.18
CA HIS A 293 -21.34 -23.42 3.63
C HIS A 293 -20.89 -24.31 2.47
N GLY A 294 -19.66 -24.84 2.53
CA GLY A 294 -19.10 -25.73 1.49
C GLY A 294 -18.60 -25.03 0.23
N LEU A 295 -18.73 -23.70 0.14
CA LEU A 295 -18.22 -22.88 -0.95
C LEU A 295 -17.02 -22.06 -0.50
N GLU A 296 -16.05 -21.89 -1.40
CA GLU A 296 -14.91 -21.02 -1.11
C GLU A 296 -15.34 -19.55 -1.06
N ILE A 297 -14.89 -18.86 -0.02
CA ILE A 297 -15.11 -17.43 0.14
C ILE A 297 -14.20 -16.70 -0.85
N GLU A 298 -14.79 -15.84 -1.67
CA GLU A 298 -14.08 -14.88 -2.52
C GLU A 298 -14.17 -13.49 -1.88
N SER A 299 -13.14 -12.66 -2.05
CA SER A 299 -13.09 -11.33 -1.44
C SER A 299 -12.22 -10.36 -2.26
N LEU A 300 -12.05 -9.15 -1.75
CA LEU A 300 -11.18 -8.11 -2.32
C LEU A 300 -9.94 -7.94 -1.43
N LEU A 301 -8.76 -7.92 -2.05
CA LEU A 301 -7.50 -7.86 -1.30
C LEU A 301 -7.41 -6.52 -0.56
N PRO A 302 -7.06 -6.51 0.73
CA PRO A 302 -6.88 -5.26 1.48
C PRO A 302 -5.49 -4.67 1.24
N HIS A 303 -5.41 -3.35 1.36
CA HIS A 303 -4.20 -2.61 1.67
C HIS A 303 -4.24 -2.27 3.16
N CYS A 304 -3.16 -2.56 3.88
CA CYS A 304 -3.05 -2.22 5.29
C CYS A 304 -1.77 -1.44 5.59
N CYS A 305 -1.87 -0.56 6.57
CA CYS A 305 -0.76 0.22 7.11
C CYS A 305 -1.02 0.57 8.58
N LEU A 306 0.03 0.98 9.30
CA LEU A 306 -0.14 1.78 10.51
C LEU A 306 -0.33 3.23 10.09
N GLU A 307 -1.54 3.75 10.24
CA GLU A 307 -1.85 5.17 10.10
C GLU A 307 -1.37 5.91 11.35
N LEU A 308 -0.61 7.00 11.17
CA LEU A 308 -0.17 7.90 12.24
C LEU A 308 -0.70 9.31 11.95
N GLU A 309 -1.41 9.85 12.93
CA GLU A 309 -1.92 11.21 12.93
C GLU A 309 -1.18 12.02 14.00
N LEU A 310 -0.53 13.09 13.56
CA LEU A 310 0.14 14.06 14.44
C LEU A 310 -0.59 15.39 14.31
N GLN A 311 -1.27 15.80 15.38
CA GLN A 311 -2.06 17.00 15.43
C GLN A 311 -1.26 18.11 16.13
N PRO A 312 -0.89 19.19 15.40
CA PRO A 312 -0.25 20.35 16.01
C PRO A 312 -1.18 21.06 17.01
N PRO A 313 -0.62 21.84 17.96
CA PRO A 313 -1.41 22.76 18.77
C PRO A 313 -2.11 23.81 17.87
N GLU A 314 -3.23 24.36 18.34
CA GLU A 314 -4.00 25.44 17.68
C GLU A 314 -4.83 25.06 16.43
N ALA A 315 -5.36 23.84 16.35
CA ALA A 315 -6.34 23.40 15.33
C ALA A 315 -5.85 23.52 13.86
N ALA A 316 -4.52 23.55 13.64
CA ALA A 316 -3.94 23.38 12.31
C ALA A 316 -4.24 21.98 11.74
N GLU A 317 -4.20 21.83 10.41
CA GLU A 317 -4.40 20.54 9.75
C GLU A 317 -3.43 19.46 10.30
N PRO A 318 -3.90 18.22 10.53
CA PRO A 318 -3.05 17.15 11.04
C PRO A 318 -2.00 16.73 10.01
N VAL A 319 -0.84 16.29 10.49
CA VAL A 319 0.15 15.60 9.67
C VAL A 319 -0.20 14.12 9.62
N LEU A 320 -0.26 13.59 8.41
CA LEU A 320 -0.84 12.30 8.10
C LEU A 320 0.22 11.39 7.47
N LEU A 321 0.66 10.39 8.23
CA LEU A 321 1.70 9.44 7.83
C LEU A 321 1.16 8.01 7.84
N GLN A 322 1.82 7.12 7.12
CA GLN A 322 1.51 5.70 7.11
C GLN A 322 2.78 4.86 7.05
N TYR A 323 2.84 3.77 7.79
CA TYR A 323 3.96 2.83 7.80
C TYR A 323 3.56 1.48 7.26
N TYR A 324 4.31 0.96 6.28
CA TYR A 324 4.12 -0.36 5.68
C TYR A 324 5.32 -0.79 4.81
N GLN A 325 5.36 -2.07 4.42
CA GLN A 325 6.19 -2.58 3.32
C GLN A 325 5.50 -2.23 1.99
N GLY A 326 6.05 -1.27 1.27
CA GLY A 326 5.39 -0.70 0.10
C GLY A 326 5.97 -1.11 -1.25
N SER A 327 5.14 -0.97 -2.28
CA SER A 327 5.47 -1.34 -3.67
C SER A 327 6.52 -0.42 -4.32
N GLU A 328 6.79 0.71 -3.66
CA GLU A 328 7.80 1.71 -4.01
C GLU A 328 9.21 1.23 -3.63
N GLY A 329 9.29 0.12 -2.88
CA GLY A 329 10.52 -0.55 -2.50
C GLY A 329 11.14 -0.03 -1.22
N LEU A 330 10.30 0.27 -0.24
CA LEU A 330 10.67 0.73 1.08
C LEU A 330 9.79 0.05 2.13
N ASN A 331 10.39 -0.40 3.22
CA ASN A 331 9.70 -0.62 4.48
C ASN A 331 9.92 0.61 5.36
N GLY A 332 8.89 1.41 5.61
CA GLY A 332 9.07 2.67 6.33
C GLY A 332 7.86 3.59 6.26
N TRP A 333 8.07 4.82 6.69
CA TRP A 333 7.06 5.87 6.67
C TRP A 333 6.90 6.45 5.26
N ALA A 334 5.65 6.59 4.86
CA ALA A 334 5.22 7.30 3.66
C ALA A 334 4.17 8.36 4.03
N ALA A 335 4.06 9.39 3.19
CA ALA A 335 2.99 10.37 3.33
C ALA A 335 1.63 9.73 3.04
N MET A 336 0.63 10.01 3.87
CA MET A 336 -0.75 9.60 3.63
C MET A 336 -1.50 10.73 2.93
N ASN A 337 -1.16 10.92 1.65
CA ASN A 337 -1.72 11.96 0.78
C ASN A 337 -2.90 11.43 -0.03
N ASP A 338 -3.97 11.07 0.67
CA ASP A 338 -5.16 10.50 0.07
C ASP A 338 -5.92 11.50 -0.82
N LEU A 339 -6.53 10.96 -1.88
CA LEU A 339 -7.57 11.67 -2.64
C LEU A 339 -8.90 11.51 -1.90
N ASP A 340 -9.79 12.47 -2.09
CA ASP A 340 -11.17 12.40 -1.64
C ASP A 340 -11.91 11.34 -2.46
N ARG A 341 -11.83 10.10 -1.95
CA ARG A 341 -12.37 8.87 -2.53
C ARG A 341 -13.36 8.25 -1.55
N PRO A 342 -14.62 8.72 -1.50
CA PRO A 342 -15.63 8.25 -0.55
C PRO A 342 -15.82 6.74 -0.54
N TRP A 343 -15.57 6.07 -1.65
CA TRP A 343 -15.80 4.63 -1.79
C TRP A 343 -14.61 3.75 -1.39
N GLN A 344 -13.47 4.33 -1.00
CA GLN A 344 -12.24 3.58 -0.74
C GLN A 344 -11.44 4.08 0.47
N ASN A 345 -11.30 5.40 0.64
CA ASN A 345 -10.31 5.98 1.57
C ASN A 345 -10.94 6.93 2.60
N ASP A 346 -12.27 6.94 2.73
CA ASP A 346 -12.96 7.80 3.69
C ASP A 346 -12.95 7.16 5.09
N ARG A 347 -12.43 7.92 6.05
CA ARG A 347 -12.21 7.47 7.43
C ARG A 347 -13.48 7.46 8.28
N GLY A 348 -14.52 8.17 7.84
CA GLY A 348 -15.74 8.41 8.59
C GLY A 348 -16.94 7.60 8.11
N ASN A 349 -16.94 7.13 6.86
CA ASN A 349 -18.11 6.46 6.28
C ASN A 349 -18.06 4.92 6.27
N GLY A 350 -17.01 4.32 6.83
CA GLY A 350 -16.86 2.86 6.94
C GLY A 350 -16.21 2.17 5.72
N THR A 351 -15.79 2.91 4.70
CA THR A 351 -15.01 2.36 3.57
C THR A 351 -13.56 2.05 3.91
N VAL A 352 -13.11 2.56 5.05
CA VAL A 352 -11.87 2.17 5.72
C VAL A 352 -12.22 1.43 7.02
N ALA A 353 -11.64 0.25 7.20
CA ALA A 353 -11.69 -0.49 8.45
C ALA A 353 -10.52 -0.10 9.35
N TYR A 354 -10.81 0.07 10.64
CA TYR A 354 -9.82 0.26 11.69
C TYR A 354 -9.88 -0.92 12.66
N PRO A 355 -9.26 -2.07 12.31
CA PRO A 355 -9.32 -3.24 13.16
C PRO A 355 -8.49 -2.99 14.43
N GLY A 356 -9.19 -2.90 15.57
CA GLY A 356 -8.57 -2.68 16.87
C GLY A 356 -8.63 -1.22 17.36
N PRO A 357 -8.23 -0.98 18.62
CA PRO A 357 -8.21 0.35 19.21
C PRO A 357 -7.07 1.20 18.65
N ALA A 358 -7.11 2.51 18.93
CA ALA A 358 -5.98 3.39 18.68
C ALA A 358 -4.84 3.13 19.67
N PHE A 359 -3.62 3.28 19.19
CA PHE A 359 -2.40 3.32 20.00
C PHE A 359 -2.08 4.76 20.35
N GLU A 360 -1.96 5.02 21.65
CA GLU A 360 -1.66 6.33 22.24
C GLU A 360 -0.62 6.16 23.35
N ALA A 361 0.01 7.27 23.75
CA ALA A 361 0.99 7.32 24.84
C ALA A 361 2.08 6.22 24.72
N GLU A 362 2.31 5.44 25.78
CA GLU A 362 3.37 4.41 25.82
C GLU A 362 3.21 3.33 24.73
N HIS A 363 1.97 2.96 24.38
CA HIS A 363 1.72 1.99 23.29
C HIS A 363 2.12 2.56 21.93
N LEU A 364 1.92 3.87 21.72
CA LEU A 364 2.39 4.54 20.52
C LEU A 364 3.92 4.58 20.48
N ASP A 365 4.57 4.91 21.60
CA ASP A 365 6.03 4.93 21.66
C ASP A 365 6.65 3.56 21.34
N LEU A 366 6.09 2.47 21.88
CA LEU A 366 6.48 1.10 21.51
C LEU A 366 6.22 0.80 20.02
N ALA A 367 5.10 1.26 19.46
CA ALA A 367 4.80 1.06 18.04
C ALA A 367 5.83 1.73 17.14
N LEU A 368 6.29 2.95 17.50
CA LEU A 368 7.32 3.66 16.76
C LEU A 368 8.69 2.99 16.89
N ASP A 369 9.04 2.51 18.09
CA ASP A 369 10.29 1.75 18.31
C ASP A 369 10.32 0.45 17.48
N LEU A 370 9.17 -0.22 17.36
CA LEU A 370 8.98 -1.40 16.49
C LEU A 370 9.05 -1.03 15.01
N CYS A 371 8.38 0.03 14.56
CA CYS A 371 8.49 0.52 13.18
C CYS A 371 9.94 0.81 12.79
N ASP A 372 10.71 1.42 13.69
CA ASP A 372 12.11 1.72 13.45
C ASP A 372 12.97 0.47 13.34
N LEU A 373 12.76 -0.50 14.24
CA LEU A 373 13.45 -1.78 14.21
C LEU A 373 13.11 -2.57 12.94
N MET A 374 11.82 -2.67 12.62
CA MET A 374 11.32 -3.35 11.44
C MET A 374 11.89 -2.75 10.15
N ALA A 375 11.94 -1.41 10.04
CA ALA A 375 12.51 -0.74 8.88
C ALA A 375 14.00 -1.05 8.75
N ALA A 376 14.76 -1.04 9.86
CA ALA A 376 16.17 -1.42 9.86
C ALA A 376 16.37 -2.85 9.34
N VAL A 377 15.61 -3.81 9.85
CA VAL A 377 15.72 -5.24 9.50
C VAL A 377 15.29 -5.48 8.05
N HIS A 378 14.11 -5.00 7.66
CA HIS A 378 13.55 -5.24 6.33
C HIS A 378 14.37 -4.57 5.23
N ASN A 379 14.71 -3.29 5.37
CA ASN A 379 15.48 -2.59 4.35
C ASN A 379 16.91 -3.14 4.22
N SER A 380 17.53 -3.54 5.34
CA SER A 380 18.86 -4.20 5.31
C SER A 380 18.80 -5.57 4.67
N THR A 381 17.75 -6.37 4.95
CA THR A 381 17.54 -7.68 4.32
C THR A 381 17.34 -7.52 2.82
N ALA A 382 16.51 -6.55 2.41
CA ALA A 382 16.26 -6.25 1.00
C ALA A 382 17.53 -5.81 0.28
N ALA A 383 18.34 -4.94 0.90
CA ALA A 383 19.60 -4.49 0.31
C ALA A 383 20.63 -5.61 0.21
N ALA A 384 20.81 -6.41 1.26
CA ALA A 384 21.76 -7.52 1.30
C ALA A 384 21.39 -8.62 0.29
N GLY A 385 20.09 -8.91 0.13
CA GLY A 385 19.59 -9.87 -0.85
C GLY A 385 19.41 -9.29 -2.26
N GLN A 386 19.70 -8.00 -2.48
CA GLN A 386 19.42 -7.28 -3.73
C GLN A 386 17.98 -7.50 -4.22
N LEU A 387 17.02 -7.55 -3.29
CA LEU A 387 15.65 -7.93 -3.57
C LEU A 387 14.97 -6.89 -4.48
N ARG A 388 14.19 -7.39 -5.43
CA ARG A 388 13.31 -6.60 -6.28
C ARG A 388 12.30 -5.87 -5.43
N PHE A 389 11.97 -4.65 -5.85
CA PHE A 389 10.98 -3.80 -5.20
C PHE A 389 11.22 -3.65 -3.70
N GLY A 390 12.49 -3.55 -3.29
CA GLY A 390 12.85 -3.43 -1.87
C GLY A 390 12.31 -4.56 -0.98
N GLY A 391 12.10 -5.74 -1.55
CA GLY A 391 11.53 -6.89 -0.86
C GLY A 391 10.01 -6.95 -0.85
N TYR A 392 9.26 -6.05 -1.50
CA TYR A 392 7.79 -6.17 -1.59
C TYR A 392 7.39 -7.51 -2.22
N GLY A 393 6.58 -8.28 -1.50
CA GLY A 393 6.28 -9.69 -1.77
C GLY A 393 7.17 -10.62 -0.97
N ALA A 394 8.48 -10.67 -1.27
CA ALA A 394 9.43 -11.55 -0.60
C ALA A 394 9.48 -11.34 0.92
N LEU A 395 9.68 -10.10 1.37
CA LEU A 395 9.64 -9.69 2.79
C LEU A 395 8.21 -9.36 3.25
N GLY A 396 7.20 -9.89 2.55
CA GLY A 396 5.78 -9.64 2.77
C GLY A 396 5.23 -8.49 1.94
N PHE A 397 3.91 -8.38 1.93
CA PHE A 397 3.19 -7.23 1.40
C PHE A 397 2.88 -6.20 2.50
N CYS A 398 2.23 -5.11 2.13
CA CYS A 398 1.81 -4.05 3.08
C CYS A 398 1.05 -4.63 4.29
N ILE A 399 0.14 -5.58 4.05
CA ILE A 399 -0.60 -6.29 5.10
C ILE A 399 0.30 -7.11 6.03
N ASP A 400 1.29 -7.83 5.51
CA ASP A 400 2.18 -8.66 6.33
C ASP A 400 3.00 -7.83 7.31
N SER A 401 3.56 -6.71 6.85
CA SER A 401 4.32 -5.81 7.73
C SER A 401 3.43 -5.19 8.81
N THR A 402 2.20 -4.81 8.47
CA THR A 402 1.25 -4.23 9.42
C THR A 402 0.79 -5.28 10.44
N ALA A 403 0.55 -6.51 9.99
CA ALA A 403 0.17 -7.63 10.84
C ALA A 403 1.30 -8.06 11.77
N LEU A 404 2.55 -8.03 11.29
CA LEU A 404 3.73 -8.30 12.10
C LEU A 404 3.90 -7.26 13.21
N LEU A 405 3.67 -5.98 12.91
CA LEU A 405 3.66 -4.92 13.90
C LEU A 405 2.52 -5.09 14.91
N GLU A 406 1.30 -5.36 14.46
CA GLU A 406 0.15 -5.61 15.33
C GLU A 406 0.37 -6.83 16.25
N GLN A 407 0.97 -7.90 15.71
CA GLN A 407 1.34 -9.09 16.45
C GLN A 407 2.39 -8.79 17.52
N ALA A 408 3.40 -7.97 17.22
CA ALA A 408 4.43 -7.55 18.19
C ALA A 408 3.84 -6.67 19.30
N LEU A 409 2.89 -5.78 18.95
CA LEU A 409 2.24 -4.89 19.91
C LEU A 409 1.25 -5.61 20.82
N THR A 410 0.42 -6.49 20.26
CA THR A 410 -0.78 -6.99 20.93
C THR A 410 -0.78 -8.50 21.18
N GLY A 411 0.23 -9.22 20.69
CA GLY A 411 0.30 -10.68 20.77
C GLY A 411 -0.66 -11.41 19.83
N ARG A 412 -1.39 -10.69 18.96
CA ARG A 412 -2.30 -11.24 17.96
C ARG A 412 -2.31 -10.37 16.71
N SER A 413 -2.76 -10.93 15.59
CA SER A 413 -3.14 -10.14 14.41
C SER A 413 -4.62 -10.31 14.08
N THR A 414 -5.23 -9.24 13.60
CA THR A 414 -6.61 -9.18 13.10
C THR A 414 -6.70 -9.13 11.58
N LEU A 415 -5.56 -9.15 10.87
CA LEU A 415 -5.47 -8.94 9.43
C LEU A 415 -5.43 -10.26 8.65
N PHE A 416 -5.98 -10.23 7.43
CA PHE A 416 -5.99 -11.34 6.48
C PHE A 416 -6.00 -10.81 5.03
N PRO A 417 -5.30 -11.44 4.07
CA PRO A 417 -4.46 -12.64 4.21
C PRO A 417 -3.02 -12.32 4.61
N LEU A 418 -2.39 -13.23 5.35
CA LEU A 418 -0.97 -13.17 5.72
C LEU A 418 -0.17 -14.20 4.93
N THR A 419 0.77 -13.71 4.14
CA THR A 419 1.53 -14.48 3.14
C THR A 419 3.03 -14.51 3.37
N LEU A 420 3.54 -13.81 4.38
CA LEU A 420 4.96 -13.81 4.74
C LEU A 420 5.44 -15.23 5.09
N GLY A 421 6.15 -15.84 4.14
CA GLY A 421 6.60 -17.24 4.19
C GLY A 421 7.73 -17.50 5.19
N GLY A 422 7.87 -18.77 5.58
CA GLY A 422 8.82 -19.22 6.60
C GLY A 422 10.28 -18.83 6.31
N ILE A 423 10.77 -19.06 5.08
CA ILE A 423 12.16 -18.74 4.72
C ILE A 423 12.50 -17.25 4.89
N TRP A 424 11.53 -16.38 4.61
CA TRP A 424 11.72 -14.93 4.73
C TRP A 424 11.69 -14.48 6.19
N ARG A 425 10.87 -15.10 7.03
CA ARG A 425 10.90 -14.90 8.50
C ARG A 425 12.25 -15.29 9.09
N GLU A 426 12.81 -16.43 8.67
CA GLU A 426 14.16 -16.87 9.06
C GLU A 426 15.23 -15.86 8.62
N ARG A 427 15.13 -15.35 7.39
CA ARG A 427 16.07 -14.32 6.89
C ARG A 427 15.96 -13.01 7.68
N LEU A 428 14.74 -12.57 8.02
CA LEU A 428 14.51 -11.40 8.86
C LEU A 428 15.08 -11.61 10.27
N ALA A 429 14.84 -12.77 10.88
CA ALA A 429 15.40 -13.12 12.19
C ALA A 429 16.94 -13.13 12.17
N GLN A 430 17.54 -13.77 11.16
CA GLN A 430 19.00 -13.75 10.99
C GLN A 430 19.54 -12.34 10.79
N GLN A 431 18.86 -11.50 10.01
CA GLN A 431 19.29 -10.13 9.78
C GLN A 431 19.16 -9.27 11.05
N LEU A 432 18.13 -9.48 11.88
CA LEU A 432 18.02 -8.87 13.20
C LEU A 432 19.26 -9.19 14.05
N GLU A 433 19.61 -10.47 14.19
CA GLU A 433 20.78 -10.87 14.98
C GLU A 433 22.09 -10.30 14.42
N ARG A 434 22.24 -10.23 13.09
CA ARG A 434 23.41 -9.57 12.47
C ARG A 434 23.47 -8.08 12.81
N LEU A 435 22.34 -7.37 12.74
CA LEU A 435 22.28 -5.95 13.06
C LEU A 435 22.60 -5.70 14.54
N LEU A 436 22.04 -6.49 15.46
CA LEU A 436 22.35 -6.42 16.89
C LEU A 436 23.86 -6.66 17.15
N ASN A 437 24.43 -7.71 16.56
CA ASN A 437 25.85 -8.05 16.71
C ASN A 437 26.79 -7.00 16.09
N THR A 438 26.31 -6.22 15.12
CA THR A 438 27.10 -5.14 14.47
C THR A 438 26.84 -3.77 15.06
N GLY A 439 26.06 -3.68 16.14
CA GLY A 439 25.88 -2.45 16.93
C GLY A 439 24.63 -1.64 16.59
N LEU A 440 23.54 -2.28 16.13
CA LEU A 440 22.24 -1.62 16.03
C LEU A 440 21.85 -1.03 17.39
N SER A 441 21.61 0.29 17.43
CA SER A 441 21.27 0.97 18.68
C SER A 441 19.85 0.61 19.14
N THR A 442 19.77 0.05 20.35
CA THR A 442 18.53 -0.09 21.15
C THR A 442 18.47 0.92 22.31
N ALA A 443 19.60 1.52 22.68
CA ALA A 443 19.69 2.42 23.83
C ALA A 443 19.04 3.81 23.62
N SER A 444 18.82 4.21 22.36
CA SER A 444 18.24 5.51 21.99
C SER A 444 16.71 5.52 21.93
N THR A 445 16.08 4.44 22.40
CA THR A 445 14.63 4.19 22.34
C THR A 445 14.13 3.80 23.73
N SER A 446 12.90 4.19 24.08
CA SER A 446 12.33 3.91 25.41
C SER A 446 12.10 2.42 25.65
N HIS A 447 11.83 1.64 24.59
CA HIS A 447 11.50 0.22 24.68
C HIS A 447 12.46 -0.66 23.88
N GLY A 448 13.72 -0.28 23.72
CA GLY A 448 14.65 -0.91 22.77
C GLY A 448 14.73 -2.44 22.86
N ASP A 449 15.00 -2.97 24.05
CA ASP A 449 15.13 -4.42 24.26
C ASP A 449 13.78 -5.13 24.18
N GLU A 450 12.71 -4.51 24.70
CA GLU A 450 11.35 -5.04 24.61
C GLU A 450 10.87 -5.14 23.16
N ALA A 451 11.16 -4.13 22.33
CA ALA A 451 10.82 -4.12 20.91
C ALA A 451 11.54 -5.26 20.15
N VAL A 452 12.80 -5.55 20.50
CA VAL A 452 13.56 -6.66 19.91
C VAL A 452 12.90 -8.01 20.26
N GLU A 453 12.61 -8.26 21.53
CA GLU A 453 11.98 -9.52 21.95
C GLU A 453 10.59 -9.69 21.35
N ARG A 454 9.78 -8.63 21.31
CA ARG A 454 8.45 -8.65 20.70
C ARG A 454 8.51 -8.88 19.19
N TYR A 455 9.46 -8.27 18.49
CA TYR A 455 9.65 -8.51 17.05
C TYR A 455 10.10 -9.95 16.78
N ARG A 456 11.01 -10.50 17.59
CA ARG A 456 11.44 -11.90 17.49
C ARG A 456 10.27 -12.86 17.72
N ASP A 457 9.47 -12.63 18.76
CA ASP A 457 8.27 -13.41 19.05
C ASP A 457 7.24 -13.30 17.93
N ALA A 458 7.02 -12.09 17.38
CA ALA A 458 6.08 -11.86 16.30
C ALA A 458 6.48 -12.60 15.02
N LEU A 459 7.76 -12.63 14.64
CA LEU A 459 8.22 -13.40 13.48
C LEU A 459 7.86 -14.90 13.62
N GLN A 460 7.97 -15.45 14.83
CA GLN A 460 7.64 -16.85 15.11
C GLN A 460 6.14 -17.11 15.15
N ARG A 461 5.37 -16.21 15.77
CA ARG A 461 3.95 -16.43 16.09
C ARG A 461 2.96 -15.84 15.11
N LEU A 462 3.40 -14.97 14.18
CA LEU A 462 2.52 -14.38 13.17
C LEU A 462 1.78 -15.50 12.39
N PRO A 463 0.45 -15.47 12.30
CA PRO A 463 -0.29 -16.49 11.54
C PRO A 463 0.15 -16.57 10.06
N GLN A 464 -0.15 -17.69 9.41
CA GLN A 464 0.05 -17.87 7.96
C GLN A 464 -1.24 -18.36 7.33
N ASP A 465 -1.61 -17.77 6.19
CA ASP A 465 -2.85 -18.04 5.47
C ASP A 465 -2.62 -18.86 4.19
N LEU A 466 -1.50 -19.59 4.13
CA LEU A 466 -1.09 -20.36 2.95
C LEU A 466 -1.71 -21.76 2.90
N SER A 467 -2.06 -22.31 4.06
CA SER A 467 -2.70 -23.63 4.22
C SER A 467 -3.50 -23.64 5.53
N LEU A 468 -4.83 -23.64 5.42
CA LEU A 468 -5.74 -23.45 6.53
C LEU A 468 -6.69 -24.62 6.67
N GLN A 469 -6.79 -25.19 7.87
CA GLN A 469 -7.70 -26.28 8.21
C GLN A 469 -8.18 -26.17 9.66
N GLY A 470 -9.34 -26.73 9.98
CA GLY A 470 -9.88 -26.78 11.34
C GLY A 470 -9.97 -25.40 12.00
N GLU A 471 -9.50 -25.28 13.24
CA GLU A 471 -9.53 -24.01 14.00
C GLU A 471 -8.76 -22.87 13.32
N ALA A 472 -7.70 -23.16 12.57
CA ALA A 472 -6.93 -22.13 11.88
C ALA A 472 -7.78 -21.42 10.81
N ALA A 473 -8.64 -22.17 10.11
CA ALA A 473 -9.57 -21.61 9.13
C ALA A 473 -10.62 -20.71 9.81
N LEU A 474 -11.18 -21.10 10.95
CA LEU A 474 -12.13 -20.28 11.71
C LEU A 474 -11.51 -18.96 12.18
N ARG A 475 -10.27 -19.02 12.68
CA ARG A 475 -9.53 -17.81 13.10
C ARG A 475 -9.17 -16.92 11.91
N ALA A 476 -8.81 -17.50 10.77
CA ALA A 476 -8.54 -16.76 9.55
C ALA A 476 -9.81 -16.11 8.98
N GLU A 477 -10.96 -16.77 9.02
CA GLU A 477 -12.25 -16.19 8.64
C GLU A 477 -12.62 -15.00 9.54
N ALA A 478 -12.41 -15.13 10.86
CA ALA A 478 -12.63 -14.01 11.77
C ALA A 478 -11.70 -12.81 11.47
N ARG A 479 -10.45 -13.06 11.05
CA ARG A 479 -9.53 -11.99 10.60
C ARG A 479 -9.97 -11.38 9.27
N LEU A 480 -10.40 -12.20 8.30
CA LEU A 480 -10.98 -11.73 7.04
C LEU A 480 -12.09 -10.72 7.33
N ILE A 481 -13.11 -11.09 8.10
CA ILE A 481 -14.24 -10.20 8.41
C ILE A 481 -13.79 -8.92 9.13
N ARG A 482 -12.85 -9.02 10.10
CA ARG A 482 -12.34 -7.83 10.80
C ARG A 482 -11.55 -6.87 9.91
N SER A 483 -10.90 -7.39 8.87
CA SER A 483 -10.10 -6.59 7.95
C SER A 483 -10.90 -5.92 6.83
N LEU A 484 -12.17 -6.29 6.65
CA LEU A 484 -13.05 -5.73 5.62
C LEU A 484 -13.62 -4.38 6.04
N PRO A 485 -13.77 -3.43 5.10
CA PRO A 485 -14.59 -2.25 5.31
C PRO A 485 -16.00 -2.64 5.74
N THR A 486 -16.58 -1.90 6.70
CA THR A 486 -17.98 -2.13 7.11
C THR A 486 -18.97 -1.61 6.08
N HIS A 487 -18.53 -0.68 5.22
CA HIS A 487 -19.33 -0.11 4.14
C HIS A 487 -18.53 -0.13 2.84
N SER A 488 -19.16 -0.42 1.70
CA SER A 488 -18.43 -0.56 0.43
C SER A 488 -19.36 -0.42 -0.78
N PRO A 489 -18.89 0.13 -1.92
CA PRO A 489 -19.65 0.10 -3.16
C PRO A 489 -19.75 -1.32 -3.73
N PHE A 490 -18.86 -2.25 -3.34
CA PHE A 490 -18.78 -3.58 -3.96
C PHE A 490 -19.76 -4.56 -3.29
N VAL A 491 -20.60 -5.21 -4.10
CA VAL A 491 -21.58 -6.23 -3.63
C VAL A 491 -20.89 -7.34 -2.84
N CYS A 492 -19.71 -7.77 -3.30
CA CYS A 492 -18.89 -8.79 -2.63
C CYS A 492 -18.62 -8.45 -1.16
N VAL A 493 -18.14 -7.24 -0.86
CA VAL A 493 -17.83 -6.81 0.51
C VAL A 493 -19.10 -6.72 1.36
N ARG A 494 -20.19 -6.19 0.79
CA ARG A 494 -21.48 -6.08 1.49
C ARG A 494 -22.09 -7.45 1.82
N ALA A 495 -21.96 -8.42 0.92
CA ALA A 495 -22.40 -9.79 1.16
C ALA A 495 -21.58 -10.45 2.29
N LEU A 496 -20.28 -10.19 2.35
CA LEU A 496 -19.42 -10.68 3.45
C LEU A 496 -19.79 -10.05 4.81
N ASN A 497 -20.26 -8.81 4.81
CA ASN A 497 -20.79 -8.11 5.99
C ASN A 497 -22.24 -8.51 6.34
N GLY A 498 -22.90 -9.32 5.51
CA GLY A 498 -24.29 -9.75 5.72
C GLY A 498 -25.36 -8.72 5.33
N GLU A 499 -25.00 -7.67 4.59
CA GLU A 499 -25.92 -6.60 4.18
C GLU A 499 -26.64 -6.87 2.87
N ALA A 500 -26.00 -7.63 1.97
CA ALA A 500 -26.63 -8.12 0.77
C ALA A 500 -27.02 -9.58 1.02
N ALA A 501 -28.32 -9.91 0.94
CA ALA A 501 -28.69 -11.25 0.50
C ALA A 501 -27.93 -11.44 -0.81
N ALA A 502 -27.21 -12.56 -0.98
CA ALA A 502 -26.48 -12.81 -2.21
C ALA A 502 -27.42 -12.60 -3.41
N GLU A 503 -27.37 -11.41 -4.04
CA GLU A 503 -28.15 -11.09 -5.25
C GLU A 503 -27.65 -11.92 -6.44
N THR A 504 -26.65 -12.77 -6.21
CA THR A 504 -26.47 -14.01 -6.93
C THR A 504 -27.28 -15.12 -6.27
N SER A 505 -28.48 -15.34 -6.80
CA SER A 505 -29.16 -16.64 -6.86
C SER A 505 -28.19 -17.82 -6.69
N LEU A 506 -28.02 -18.30 -5.47
CA LEU A 506 -27.96 -19.73 -5.23
C LEU A 506 -29.40 -20.12 -4.98
N SER A 507 -30.00 -20.71 -5.99
CA SER A 507 -31.31 -21.35 -5.88
C SER A 507 -31.28 -22.36 -4.75
N ASP A 508 -32.16 -22.07 -3.81
CA ASP A 508 -32.81 -22.88 -2.79
C ASP A 508 -32.11 -23.25 -1.46
N PRO A 509 -32.89 -23.19 -0.35
CA PRO A 509 -32.50 -23.69 0.95
C PRO A 509 -32.74 -25.22 1.00
N LEU A 510 -31.82 -25.95 1.63
CA LEU A 510 -32.08 -27.11 2.49
C LEU A 510 -30.81 -27.47 3.27
#